data_AF-A0AAD5QD81-F1
#
_entry.id   AF-A0AAD5QD81-F1
#
_cell.length_a   1.000
_cell.length_b   1.000
_cell.length_c   1.000
_cell.angle_alpha   90.00
_cell.angle_beta   90.00
_cell.angle_gamma   90.00
#
_symmetry.space_group_name_H-M   'P 1'
#
loop_
_entity.id
_entity.type
_entity.pdbx_description
1 polymer ?
#
loop_
_entity_poly.entity_id
_entity_poly.type
_entity_poly.pdbx_seq_one_letter_code
_entity_poly.pdbx_strand_id
1 'polypeptide(L)'
;MDRKKERIAVDELHKTVTKTADIVKIDWCKPASVCGAVKRFNENERIDDRPRKGRSTTSSTPENTQNIRYKVQRNSERSIHKLAREARD
;
A
#
# COMPACT_ATOMS: atom_id res chain seq x y z
N MET A 1 15.91 11.67 -8.97
CA MET A 1 15.00 11.20 -10.03
C MET A 1 13.62 10.95 -9.44
N ASP A 2 12.59 11.52 -10.06
CA ASP A 2 11.20 11.43 -9.59
C ASP A 2 10.54 10.17 -10.18
N ARG A 3 10.37 9.14 -9.34
CA ARG A 3 9.81 7.84 -9.73
C ARG A 3 8.39 7.92 -10.29
N LYS A 4 7.66 9.00 -10.04
CA LYS A 4 6.31 9.19 -10.59
C LYS A 4 6.38 9.58 -12.07
N LYS A 5 7.35 10.41 -12.45
CA LYS A 5 7.56 10.86 -13.84
C LYS A 5 7.99 9.70 -14.75
N GLU A 6 8.89 8.84 -14.27
CA GLU A 6 9.32 7.62 -14.99
C GLU A 6 8.14 6.70 -15.32
N ARG A 7 7.13 6.59 -14.44
CA ARG A 7 5.98 5.71 -14.70
C ARG A 7 4.97 6.27 -15.68
N ILE A 8 4.77 7.58 -15.65
CA ILE A 8 3.90 8.26 -16.62
C ILE A 8 4.49 8.05 -18.02
N ALA A 9 5.82 8.17 -18.16
CA ALA A 9 6.52 7.86 -19.41
C ALA A 9 6.34 6.39 -19.85
N VAL A 10 6.48 5.43 -18.93
CA VAL A 10 6.24 4.00 -19.22
C VAL A 10 4.79 3.72 -19.64
N ASP A 11 3.80 4.37 -19.02
CA ASP A 11 2.37 4.19 -19.36
C ASP A 11 2.02 4.77 -20.73
N GLU A 12 2.48 5.99 -21.02
CA GLU A 12 2.32 6.63 -22.34
C GLU A 12 2.98 5.79 -23.45
N LEU A 13 4.15 5.20 -23.19
CA LEU A 13 4.81 4.26 -24.11
C LEU A 13 4.07 2.93 -24.25
N HIS A 14 3.40 2.45 -23.19
CA HIS A 14 2.70 1.18 -23.24
C HIS A 14 1.38 1.27 -24.01
N LYS A 15 0.65 2.39 -23.87
CA LYS A 15 -0.57 2.69 -24.62
C LYS A 15 -0.35 2.81 -26.13
N THR A 16 0.87 3.19 -26.54
CA THR A 16 1.26 3.34 -27.96
C THR A 16 1.72 2.02 -28.61
N VAL A 17 1.59 0.89 -27.91
CA VAL A 17 1.93 -0.47 -28.39
C VAL A 17 3.42 -0.59 -28.72
N THR A 18 4.26 -0.46 -27.70
CA THR A 18 5.67 -0.85 -27.78
C THR A 18 5.93 -2.08 -26.91
N LYS A 19 6.76 -3.00 -27.39
CA LYS A 19 7.17 -4.16 -26.59
C LYS A 19 7.93 -3.66 -25.37
N THR A 20 7.81 -4.33 -24.23
CA THR A 20 8.46 -3.92 -22.97
C THR A 20 9.98 -3.73 -23.12
N ALA A 21 10.60 -4.48 -24.04
CA ALA A 21 12.02 -4.37 -24.38
C ALA A 21 12.38 -3.02 -25.05
N ASP A 22 11.45 -2.43 -25.80
CA ASP A 22 11.65 -1.14 -26.46
C ASP A 22 11.48 0.01 -25.46
N ILE A 23 10.56 -0.14 -24.50
CA ILE A 23 10.39 0.80 -23.37
C ILE A 23 11.70 0.92 -22.56
N VAL A 24 12.37 -0.20 -22.29
CA VAL A 24 13.65 -0.24 -21.56
C VAL A 24 14.80 0.41 -22.34
N LYS A 25 14.73 0.45 -23.67
CA LYS A 25 15.74 1.12 -24.51
C LYS A 25 15.50 2.63 -24.59
N ILE A 26 14.25 3.05 -24.55
CA ILE A 26 13.83 4.45 -24.65
C ILE A 26 13.97 5.16 -23.31
N ASP A 27 13.58 4.48 -22.24
CA ASP A 27 13.56 5.02 -20.89
C ASP A 27 14.76 4.48 -20.09
N TRP A 28 15.47 5.36 -19.37
CA TRP A 28 16.69 5.02 -18.60
C TRP A 28 16.39 4.20 -17.33
N CYS A 29 15.36 3.37 -17.38
CA CYS A 29 14.82 2.58 -16.28
C CYS A 29 15.32 1.13 -16.35
N LYS A 30 15.52 0.52 -15.17
CA LYS A 30 15.93 -0.89 -15.08
C LYS A 30 14.84 -1.80 -15.64
N PRO A 31 15.19 -2.85 -16.42
CA PRO A 31 14.21 -3.76 -17.03
C PRO A 31 13.22 -4.37 -16.03
N ALA A 32 13.70 -4.72 -14.83
CA ALA A 32 12.86 -5.27 -13.76
C ALA A 32 11.79 -4.27 -13.26
N SER A 33 12.10 -2.97 -13.24
CA SER A 33 11.16 -1.92 -12.82
C SER A 33 10.03 -1.75 -13.84
N VAL A 34 10.36 -1.78 -15.13
CA VAL A 34 9.40 -1.66 -16.23
C VAL A 34 8.46 -2.88 -16.26
N CYS A 35 9.03 -4.10 -16.20
CA CYS A 35 8.23 -5.33 -16.15
C CYS A 35 7.29 -5.34 -14.91
N GLY A 36 7.80 -4.92 -13.75
CA GLY A 36 6.98 -4.78 -12.55
C GLY A 36 5.87 -3.73 -12.69
N ALA A 37 6.10 -2.62 -13.39
CA ALA A 37 5.10 -1.59 -13.64
C ALA A 37 4.00 -2.09 -14.60
N VAL A 38 4.37 -2.70 -15.73
CA VAL A 38 3.42 -3.25 -16.71
C VAL A 38 2.55 -4.34 -16.07
N LYS A 39 3.14 -5.25 -15.30
CA LYS A 39 2.37 -6.30 -14.60
C LYS A 39 1.34 -5.70 -13.63
N ARG A 40 1.73 -4.69 -12.85
CA ARG A 40 0.81 -4.01 -11.92
C ARG A 40 -0.32 -3.27 -12.64
N PHE A 41 0.00 -2.65 -13.78
CA PHE A 41 -0.98 -1.97 -14.61
C PHE A 41 -2.01 -2.96 -15.16
N ASN A 42 -1.57 -4.10 -15.69
CA ASN A 42 -2.49 -5.15 -16.16
C ASN A 42 -3.35 -5.76 -15.03
N GLU A 43 -2.82 -5.81 -13.81
CA GLU A 43 -3.55 -6.34 -12.64
C GLU A 43 -4.59 -5.36 -12.07
N ASN A 44 -4.32 -4.04 -12.09
CA ASN A 44 -5.10 -3.06 -11.32
C ASN A 44 -5.53 -1.82 -12.11
N GLU A 45 -5.16 -1.71 -13.40
CA GLU A 45 -5.34 -0.54 -14.28
C GLU A 45 -4.84 0.78 -13.67
N ARG A 46 -3.86 0.68 -12.76
CA ARG A 46 -3.34 1.80 -11.98
C ARG A 46 -1.82 1.85 -12.05
N ILE A 47 -1.32 3.08 -12.09
CA ILE A 47 0.11 3.42 -12.18
C ILE A 47 0.74 3.57 -10.77
N ASP A 48 -0.11 3.74 -9.76
CA ASP A 48 0.28 3.93 -8.37
C ASP A 48 1.07 2.74 -7.82
N ASP A 49 1.96 3.04 -6.88
CA ASP A 49 2.60 1.99 -6.11
C ASP A 49 1.60 1.20 -5.29
N ARG A 50 1.89 -0.09 -5.10
CA ARG A 50 1.19 -0.84 -4.07
C ARG A 50 1.38 -0.12 -2.74
N PRO A 51 0.32 0.03 -1.93
CA PRO A 51 0.46 0.61 -0.62
C PRO A 51 1.54 -0.17 0.13
N ARG A 52 2.53 0.54 0.66
CA ARG A 52 3.59 -0.08 1.45
C ARG A 52 2.90 -0.72 2.65
N LYS A 53 2.89 -2.06 2.71
CA LYS A 53 2.39 -2.76 3.88
C LYS A 53 3.33 -2.47 5.05
N GLY A 54 2.90 -1.58 5.94
CA GLY A 54 3.47 -1.48 7.28
C GLY A 54 3.14 -2.73 8.09
N ARG A 55 3.66 -2.81 9.32
CA ARG A 55 3.27 -3.84 10.28
C ARG A 55 1.75 -3.81 10.45
N SER A 56 1.10 -4.96 10.34
CA SER A 56 -0.33 -5.07 10.59
C SER A 56 -0.65 -4.62 12.01
N THR A 57 -1.63 -3.73 12.16
CA THR A 57 -2.12 -3.33 13.47
C THR A 57 -2.85 -4.51 14.11
N THR A 58 -2.38 -4.98 15.26
CA THR A 58 -2.99 -6.10 16.01
C THR A 58 -4.31 -5.72 16.70
N SER A 59 -4.73 -4.46 16.65
CA SER A 59 -5.85 -3.91 17.44
C SER A 59 -7.16 -3.70 16.66
N SER A 60 -7.25 -4.13 15.40
CA SER A 60 -8.26 -3.60 14.47
C SER A 60 -9.38 -4.57 14.10
N THR A 61 -9.74 -5.53 14.96
CA THR A 61 -11.09 -6.12 14.80
C THR A 61 -12.13 -5.08 15.24
N PRO A 62 -13.24 -4.91 14.51
CA PRO A 62 -14.32 -4.02 14.92
C PRO A 62 -14.82 -4.31 16.33
N GLU A 63 -14.84 -5.59 16.71
CA GLU A 63 -15.22 -6.07 18.03
C GLU A 63 -14.29 -5.57 19.15
N ASN A 64 -12.97 -5.70 18.99
CA ASN A 64 -12.02 -5.21 20.00
C ASN A 64 -12.08 -3.68 20.14
N THR A 65 -12.30 -2.98 19.03
CA THR A 65 -12.47 -1.53 19.05
C THR A 65 -13.70 -1.13 19.85
N GLN A 66 -14.83 -1.82 19.65
CA GLN A 66 -16.07 -1.55 20.35
C GLN A 66 -15.97 -1.89 21.84
N ASN A 67 -15.33 -3.01 22.19
CA ASN A 67 -15.09 -3.40 23.59
C ASN A 67 -14.22 -2.39 24.34
N ILE A 68 -13.14 -1.89 23.73
CA ILE A 68 -12.30 -0.85 24.34
C ILE A 68 -13.10 0.44 24.53
N ARG A 69 -13.87 0.87 23.52
CA ARG A 69 -14.73 2.06 23.62
C ARG A 69 -15.72 1.95 24.79
N TYR A 70 -16.41 0.81 24.93
CA TYR A 70 -17.32 0.58 26.05
C TYR A 70 -16.62 0.62 27.41
N LYS A 71 -15.42 0.00 27.52
CA LYS A 71 -14.67 -0.02 28.78
C LYS A 71 -14.18 1.37 29.19
N VAL A 72 -13.74 2.21 28.23
CA VAL A 72 -13.35 3.61 28.49
C VAL A 72 -14.58 4.45 28.84
N GLN A 73 -15.70 4.28 28.16
CA GLN A 73 -16.92 5.04 28.43
C GLN A 73 -17.49 4.75 29.83
N ARG A 74 -17.44 3.49 30.29
CA ARG A 74 -17.91 3.11 31.63
C ARG A 74 -17.00 3.60 32.76
N ASN A 75 -15.71 3.80 32.49
CA ASN A 75 -14.75 4.31 33.46
C ASN A 75 -13.61 5.03 32.74
N SER A 76 -13.72 6.35 32.65
CA SER A 76 -12.78 7.23 31.93
C SER A 76 -11.42 7.36 32.60
N GLU A 77 -11.32 7.07 33.90
CA GLU A 77 -10.07 7.12 34.66
C GLU A 77 -9.20 5.87 34.47
N ARG A 78 -9.76 4.84 33.81
CA ARG A 78 -9.06 3.57 33.61
C ARG A 78 -7.91 3.74 32.63
N SER A 79 -6.73 3.28 33.04
CA SER A 79 -5.51 3.34 32.21
C SER A 79 -5.67 2.55 30.90
N ILE A 80 -5.34 3.21 29.78
CA ILE A 80 -5.28 2.62 28.44
C ILE A 80 -4.35 1.41 28.40
N HIS A 81 -3.23 1.44 29.14
CA HIS A 81 -2.30 0.30 29.22
C HIS A 81 -2.93 -0.95 29.82
N LYS A 82 -3.80 -0.78 30.82
CA LYS A 82 -4.52 -1.90 31.45
C LYS A 82 -5.53 -2.50 30.47
N LEU A 83 -6.27 -1.67 29.75
CA LEU A 83 -7.21 -2.09 28.70
C LEU A 83 -6.53 -2.84 27.56
N ALA A 84 -5.35 -2.37 27.14
CA ALA A 84 -4.56 -3.01 26.10
C ALA A 84 -4.01 -4.39 26.51
N ARG A 85 -3.75 -4.61 27.81
CA ARG A 85 -3.34 -5.93 28.33
C ARG A 85 -4.52 -6.92 28.29
N GLU A 86 -5.67 -6.50 28.82
CA GLU A 86 -6.90 -7.32 28.84
C GLU A 86 -7.46 -7.65 27.45
N ALA A 87 -7.14 -6.86 26.42
CA ALA A 87 -7.61 -7.10 25.05
C ALA A 87 -6.68 -8.05 24.24
N ARG A 88 -5.57 -8.49 24.84
CA ARG A 88 -4.60 -9.42 24.23
C ARG A 88 -4.75 -10.86 24.74
N ASP A 89 -5.43 -11.05 25.87
CA ASP A 89 -5.81 -12.34 26.43
C ASP A 89 -7.15 -12.81 25.81
#